data_AF-A0A972SRC1-F1
#
_entry.id   AF-A0A972SRC1-F1
#
_cell.length_a   1.000
_cell.length_b   1.000
_cell.length_c   1.000
_cell.angle_alpha   90.00
_cell.angle_beta   90.00
_cell.angle_gamma   90.00
#
_symmetry.space_group_name_H-M   'P 1'
#
loop_
_entity.id
_entity.type
_entity.pdbx_description
1 polymer ?
#
loop_
_entity_poly.entity_id
_entity_poly.type
_entity_poly.pdbx_seq_one_letter_code
_entity_poly.pdbx_strand_id
1 'polypeptide(L)'
;MITFSRSQLVGMEFLDEDTVRVHGTQEDHIYAMEIEMDVRIADGVILAVKGWMKRYTTPVCPQAVERLQSAVGMSLRTEGWMQAVMRDIGRNGCEHFAEIITECGRCLDPARLSRALAAKLKTDPGADLGASAAAWLADHPEAPGTPLAL
;
A
#
# COMPACT_ATOMS: atom_id res chain seq x y z
N MET A 1 0.53 -31.13 -9.97
CA MET A 1 1.52 -30.08 -9.63
C MET A 1 0.81 -28.75 -9.80
N ILE A 2 0.69 -27.93 -8.75
CA ILE A 2 0.06 -26.61 -8.86
C ILE A 2 1.08 -25.70 -9.56
N THR A 3 0.77 -25.26 -10.77
CA THR A 3 1.67 -24.44 -11.61
C THR A 3 1.43 -22.94 -11.45
N PHE A 4 0.35 -22.56 -10.77
CA PHE A 4 -0.01 -21.17 -10.51
C PHE A 4 -0.36 -20.99 -9.03
N SER A 5 0.43 -20.15 -8.36
CA SER A 5 0.11 -19.57 -7.06
C SER A 5 0.58 -18.13 -7.09
N ARG A 6 -0.26 -17.19 -6.68
CA ARG A 6 0.11 -15.79 -6.46
C ARG A 6 -0.71 -15.25 -5.29
N SER A 7 -0.02 -14.78 -4.28
CA SER A 7 -0.58 -14.21 -3.07
C SER A 7 0.05 -12.84 -2.86
N GLN A 8 -0.79 -11.88 -2.48
CA GLN A 8 -0.35 -10.55 -2.11
C GLN A 8 -1.05 -10.16 -0.82
N LEU A 9 -0.28 -9.67 0.15
CA LEU A 9 -0.78 -9.28 1.45
C LEU A 9 -0.30 -7.87 1.76
N VAL A 10 -1.21 -7.03 2.24
CA VAL A 10 -0.91 -5.69 2.74
C VAL A 10 -1.36 -5.61 4.19
N GLY A 11 -0.43 -5.27 5.07
CA GLY A 11 -0.68 -4.92 6.46
C GLY A 11 -0.33 -3.46 6.70
N MET A 12 -1.05 -2.80 7.60
CA MET A 12 -0.77 -1.40 7.98
C MET A 12 -0.80 -1.24 9.50
N GLU A 13 0.20 -0.53 10.01
CA GLU A 13 0.32 -0.12 11.41
C GLU A 13 0.34 1.40 11.48
N PHE A 14 -0.59 1.99 12.23
CA PHE A 14 -0.60 3.44 12.49
C PHE A 14 0.36 3.73 13.63
N LEU A 15 1.54 4.25 13.31
CA LEU A 15 2.60 4.53 14.28
C LEU A 15 2.21 5.71 15.18
N ASP A 16 1.57 6.71 14.57
CA ASP A 16 1.06 7.93 15.20
C ASP A 16 -0.07 8.53 14.34
N GLU A 17 -0.45 9.78 14.62
CA GLU A 17 -1.51 10.48 13.87
C GLU A 17 -1.08 10.92 12.46
N ASP A 18 0.23 11.02 12.22
CA ASP A 18 0.80 11.56 10.98
C ASP A 18 1.32 10.46 10.05
N THR A 19 1.66 9.28 10.59
CA THR A 19 2.43 8.24 9.89
C THR A 19 1.78 6.87 10.00
N VAL A 20 1.67 6.20 8.85
CA VAL A 20 1.31 4.78 8.75
C VAL A 20 2.48 3.99 8.15
N ARG A 21 2.85 2.88 8.80
CA ARG A 21 3.78 1.90 8.25
C ARG A 21 3.00 0.84 7.51
N VAL A 22 3.40 0.59 6.28
CA VAL A 22 2.80 -0.41 5.39
C VAL A 22 3.78 -1.55 5.18
N HIS A 23 3.32 -2.77 5.40
CA HIS A 23 4.03 -4.01 5.08
C HIS A 23 3.34 -4.66 3.89
N GLY A 24 4.04 -4.76 2.76
CA GLY A 24 3.55 -5.42 1.57
C GLY A 24 4.35 -6.68 1.28
N THR A 25 3.69 -7.81 1.06
CA THR A 25 4.35 -9.04 0.62
C THR A 25 3.70 -9.57 -0.64
N GLN A 26 4.52 -10.05 -1.57
CA GLN A 26 4.08 -10.76 -2.77
C GLN A 26 4.84 -12.07 -2.85
N GLU A 27 4.08 -13.16 -2.96
CA GLU A 27 4.63 -14.50 -3.09
C GLU A 27 3.91 -15.25 -4.21
N ASP A 28 4.69 -15.77 -5.16
CA ASP A 28 4.22 -16.67 -6.19
C ASP A 28 5.12 -17.92 -6.28
N HIS A 29 4.83 -18.85 -7.19
CA HIS A 29 5.59 -20.09 -7.32
C HIS A 29 7.10 -19.90 -7.63
N ILE A 30 7.53 -18.74 -8.12
CA ILE A 30 8.90 -18.40 -8.50
C ILE A 30 9.48 -17.31 -7.58
N TYR A 31 8.72 -16.27 -7.25
CA TYR A 31 9.21 -15.07 -6.58
C TYR A 31 8.61 -14.91 -5.18
N ALA A 32 9.39 -14.32 -4.27
CA ALA A 32 8.93 -13.90 -2.95
C ALA A 32 9.63 -12.61 -2.56
N MET A 33 8.85 -11.56 -2.33
CA MET A 33 9.33 -10.20 -2.14
C MET A 33 8.51 -9.48 -1.08
N GLU A 34 9.16 -8.59 -0.34
CA GLU A 34 8.55 -7.83 0.75
C GLU A 34 8.99 -6.38 0.67
N ILE A 35 8.11 -5.47 1.08
CA ILE A 35 8.44 -4.06 1.33
C ILE A 35 7.96 -3.64 2.71
N GLU A 36 8.65 -2.66 3.28
CA GLU A 36 8.21 -1.85 4.42
C GLU A 36 8.26 -0.40 3.97
N MET A 37 7.17 0.33 4.13
CA MET A 37 7.04 1.70 3.64
C MET A 37 6.34 2.57 4.68
N ASP A 38 6.98 3.66 5.07
CA ASP A 38 6.34 4.68 5.92
C ASP A 38 5.71 5.73 5.03
N VAL A 39 4.43 6.04 5.28
CA VAL A 39 3.63 6.98 4.50
C VAL A 39 3.03 8.02 5.42
N ARG A 40 3.14 9.28 5.03
CA ARG A 40 2.44 10.38 5.70
C ARG A 40 0.96 10.34 5.36
N ILE A 41 0.11 10.30 6.38
CA ILE A 41 -1.34 10.10 6.25
C ILE A 41 -2.01 11.30 5.58
N ALA A 42 -1.53 12.51 5.86
CA ALA A 42 -2.13 13.76 5.40
C ALA A 42 -2.14 13.91 3.87
N ASP A 43 -1.03 13.55 3.20
CA ASP A 43 -0.81 13.80 1.77
C ASP A 43 -0.44 12.52 0.98
N GLY A 44 -0.35 11.37 1.66
CA GLY A 44 0.03 10.10 1.05
C GLY A 44 1.50 10.04 0.60
N VAL A 45 2.37 10.95 1.08
CA VAL A 45 3.78 10.99 0.69
C VAL A 45 4.54 9.83 1.34
N ILE A 46 5.27 9.08 0.52
CA ILE A 46 6.20 8.04 0.98
C ILE A 46 7.40 8.72 1.65
N LEU A 47 7.59 8.45 2.95
CA LEU A 47 8.66 9.02 3.77
C LEU A 47 9.90 8.14 3.77
N ALA A 48 9.71 6.82 3.79
CA ALA A 48 10.78 5.84 3.76
C ALA A 48 10.28 4.56 3.10
N VAL A 49 11.19 3.82 2.47
CA VAL A 49 10.89 2.50 1.91
C VAL A 49 12.11 1.59 2.01
N LYS A 50 11.85 0.33 2.36
CA LYS A 50 12.81 -0.78 2.34
C LYS A 50 12.17 -1.94 1.60
N GLY A 51 13.01 -2.82 1.06
CA GLY A 51 12.51 -4.04 0.46
C GLY A 51 13.50 -5.19 0.54
N TRP A 52 12.96 -6.39 0.40
CA TRP A 52 13.69 -7.64 0.50
C TRP A 52 13.24 -8.57 -0.61
N MET A 53 14.19 -9.14 -1.34
CA MET A 53 13.94 -10.27 -2.24
C MET A 53 14.34 -11.56 -1.52
N LYS A 54 13.35 -12.42 -1.24
CA LYS A 54 13.57 -13.71 -0.57
C LYS A 54 13.79 -14.84 -1.57
N ARG A 55 13.06 -14.82 -2.69
CA ARG A 55 13.15 -15.81 -3.77
C ARG A 55 13.11 -15.11 -5.13
N TYR A 56 14.10 -15.43 -5.97
CA TYR A 56 14.31 -14.81 -7.28
C TYR A 56 15.14 -15.73 -8.18
N THR A 57 15.10 -15.50 -9.48
CA THR A 57 15.67 -16.39 -10.50
C THR A 57 17.02 -15.95 -11.04
N THR A 58 17.37 -14.66 -10.90
CA THR A 58 18.62 -14.12 -11.46
C THR A 58 19.44 -13.36 -10.42
N PRO A 59 20.78 -13.47 -10.44
CA PRO A 59 21.64 -12.78 -9.46
C PRO A 59 21.56 -11.26 -9.50
N VAL A 60 21.04 -10.68 -10.58
CA VAL A 60 20.87 -9.22 -10.74
C VAL A 60 19.61 -8.70 -10.05
N CYS A 61 18.62 -9.57 -9.78
CA CYS A 61 17.35 -9.17 -9.15
C CYS A 61 17.54 -8.32 -7.88
N PRO A 62 18.41 -8.70 -6.90
CA PRO A 62 18.58 -7.92 -5.67
C PRO A 62 19.01 -6.45 -5.89
N GLN A 63 19.61 -6.10 -7.03
CA GLN A 63 19.99 -4.72 -7.33
C GLN A 63 18.77 -3.78 -7.45
N ALA A 64 17.58 -4.32 -7.75
CA ALA A 64 16.36 -3.53 -7.81
C ALA A 64 15.88 -3.04 -6.43
N VAL A 65 16.42 -3.57 -5.31
CA VAL A 65 16.09 -3.07 -3.97
C VAL A 65 16.52 -1.60 -3.81
N GLU A 66 17.69 -1.21 -4.34
CA GLU A 66 18.16 0.17 -4.28
C GLU A 66 17.24 1.13 -5.04
N ARG A 67 16.57 0.64 -6.09
CA ARG A 67 15.61 1.43 -6.89
C ARG A 67 14.39 1.84 -6.09
N LEU A 68 14.04 1.13 -5.02
CA LEU A 68 12.92 1.50 -4.15
C LEU A 68 13.04 2.95 -3.64
N GLN A 69 14.26 3.46 -3.45
CA GLN A 69 14.46 4.83 -2.97
C GLN A 69 13.89 5.90 -3.90
N SER A 70 13.65 5.61 -5.18
CA SER A 70 12.98 6.57 -6.08
C SER A 70 11.52 6.82 -5.72
N ALA A 71 10.90 5.94 -4.92
CA ALA A 71 9.55 6.12 -4.41
C ALA A 71 9.47 7.15 -3.27
N VAL A 72 10.57 7.42 -2.56
CA VAL A 72 10.58 8.41 -1.47
C VAL A 72 10.24 9.79 -2.02
N GLY A 73 9.26 10.45 -1.40
CA GLY A 73 8.71 11.73 -1.85
C GLY A 73 7.57 11.62 -2.86
N MET A 74 7.26 10.43 -3.41
CA MET A 74 6.06 10.25 -4.21
C MET A 74 4.81 10.30 -3.33
N SER A 75 3.76 10.98 -3.78
CA SER A 75 2.45 10.92 -3.14
C SER A 75 1.57 9.87 -3.81
N LEU A 76 0.99 9.00 -2.99
CA LEU A 76 0.03 7.96 -3.37
C LEU A 76 -1.38 8.52 -3.66
N ARG A 77 -1.54 9.85 -3.67
CA ARG A 77 -2.78 10.55 -4.02
C ARG A 77 -2.66 11.42 -5.26
N THR A 78 -1.45 11.64 -5.77
CA THR A 78 -1.23 12.41 -7.00
C THR A 78 -1.82 11.66 -8.19
N GLU A 79 -2.55 12.35 -9.07
CA GLU A 79 -3.04 11.75 -10.31
C GLU A 79 -1.88 11.10 -11.11
N GLY A 80 -2.06 9.84 -11.52
CA GLY A 80 -1.05 9.12 -12.28
C GLY A 80 0.11 8.53 -11.46
N TRP A 81 0.03 8.51 -10.13
CA TRP A 81 1.10 7.98 -9.27
C TRP A 81 1.45 6.52 -9.57
N MET A 82 0.46 5.66 -9.89
CA MET A 82 0.70 4.25 -10.24
C MET A 82 1.58 4.11 -11.49
N GLN A 83 1.35 4.97 -12.49
CA GLN A 83 2.15 5.03 -13.71
C GLN A 83 3.58 5.51 -13.42
N ALA A 84 3.74 6.45 -12.47
CA ALA A 84 5.04 6.88 -11.99
C ALA A 84 5.78 5.74 -11.27
N VAL A 85 5.12 5.00 -10.37
CA VAL A 85 5.68 3.82 -9.70
C VAL A 85 6.12 2.76 -10.73
N MET A 86 5.28 2.43 -11.70
CA MET A 86 5.64 1.47 -12.76
C MET A 86 6.81 1.95 -13.64
N ARG A 87 6.96 3.26 -13.86
CA ARG A 87 8.09 3.83 -14.58
C ARG A 87 9.38 3.75 -13.76
N ASP A 88 9.34 4.27 -12.53
CA ASP A 88 10.53 4.61 -11.75
C ASP A 88 11.02 3.44 -10.89
N ILE A 89 10.11 2.52 -10.52
CA ILE A 89 10.40 1.31 -9.75
C ILE A 89 10.32 0.08 -10.64
N GLY A 90 9.28 -0.02 -11.47
CA GLY A 90 9.01 -1.21 -12.29
C GLY A 90 10.03 -1.40 -13.41
N ARG A 91 9.90 -0.58 -14.46
CA ARG A 91 10.74 -0.64 -15.67
C ARG A 91 12.22 -0.37 -15.39
N ASN A 92 12.52 0.51 -14.44
CA ASN A 92 13.88 0.87 -14.06
C ASN A 92 14.45 0.00 -12.92
N GLY A 93 13.68 -0.97 -12.42
CA GLY A 93 14.04 -1.81 -11.28
C GLY A 93 13.37 -3.19 -11.35
N CYS A 94 12.25 -3.36 -10.65
CA CYS A 94 11.50 -4.61 -10.63
C CYS A 94 10.00 -4.36 -10.65
N GLU A 95 9.30 -4.96 -11.62
CA GLU A 95 7.84 -4.89 -11.76
C GLU A 95 7.13 -5.42 -10.52
N HIS A 96 7.60 -6.52 -9.91
CA HIS A 96 6.99 -7.05 -8.68
C HIS A 96 7.03 -6.04 -7.52
N PHE A 97 8.12 -5.27 -7.36
CA PHE A 97 8.15 -4.22 -6.34
C PHE A 97 7.18 -3.08 -6.65
N ALA A 98 7.06 -2.71 -7.92
CA ALA A 98 6.10 -1.70 -8.35
C ALA A 98 4.64 -2.15 -8.12
N GLU A 99 4.34 -3.43 -8.34
CA GLU A 99 3.04 -4.04 -8.04
C GLU A 99 2.74 -4.02 -6.52
N ILE A 100 3.72 -4.37 -5.68
CA ILE A 100 3.56 -4.31 -4.21
C ILE A 100 3.27 -2.87 -3.76
N ILE A 101 4.09 -1.89 -4.18
CA ILE A 101 3.86 -0.47 -3.84
C ILE A 101 2.49 0.00 -4.31
N THR A 102 2.09 -0.40 -5.52
CA THR A 102 0.78 -0.03 -6.09
C THR A 102 -0.37 -0.54 -5.21
N GLU A 103 -0.30 -1.78 -4.74
CA GLU A 103 -1.35 -2.31 -3.88
C GLU A 103 -1.31 -1.69 -2.48
N CYS A 104 -0.12 -1.49 -1.92
CA CYS A 104 0.07 -0.77 -0.67
C CYS A 104 -0.58 0.63 -0.73
N GLY A 105 -0.42 1.36 -1.83
CA GLY A 105 -1.04 2.67 -2.01
C GLY A 105 -2.56 2.62 -2.16
N ARG A 106 -3.11 1.63 -2.87
CA ARG A 106 -4.57 1.43 -2.97
C ARG A 106 -5.22 1.16 -1.61
N CYS A 107 -4.50 0.51 -0.70
CA CYS A 107 -5.00 0.19 0.62
C CYS A 107 -4.93 1.35 1.62
N LEU A 108 -4.30 2.49 1.29
CA LEU A 108 -4.06 3.58 2.24
C LEU A 108 -5.36 4.13 2.83
N ASP A 109 -6.29 4.56 1.98
CA ASP A 109 -7.54 5.15 2.44
C ASP A 109 -8.53 4.11 3.01
N PRO A 110 -8.67 2.89 2.46
CA PRO A 110 -9.38 1.80 3.13
C PRO A 110 -8.86 1.53 4.55
N ALA A 111 -7.55 1.59 4.79
CA ALA A 111 -7.00 1.42 6.13
C ALA A 111 -7.36 2.59 7.07
N ARG A 112 -7.32 3.84 6.57
CA ARG A 112 -7.75 5.02 7.33
C ARG A 112 -9.23 4.93 7.71
N LEU A 113 -10.09 4.54 6.77
CA LEU A 113 -11.51 4.31 7.02
C LEU A 113 -11.70 3.20 8.06
N SER A 114 -11.02 2.06 7.90
CA SER A 114 -11.08 0.95 8.87
C SER A 114 -10.68 1.39 10.28
N ARG A 115 -9.61 2.19 10.42
CA ARG A 115 -9.20 2.79 11.71
C ARG A 115 -10.30 3.66 12.31
N ALA A 116 -10.93 4.52 11.51
CA ALA A 116 -12.00 5.40 11.97
C ALA A 116 -13.23 4.61 12.42
N LEU A 117 -13.65 3.60 11.66
CA LEU A 117 -14.76 2.72 12.03
C LEU A 117 -14.47 1.92 13.30
N ALA A 118 -13.24 1.39 13.44
CA ALA A 118 -12.82 0.69 14.64
C ALA A 118 -12.83 1.61 15.88
N ALA A 119 -12.39 2.87 15.74
CA ALA A 119 -12.48 3.86 16.81
C ALA A 119 -13.94 4.16 17.18
N LYS A 120 -14.83 4.29 16.18
CA LYS A 120 -16.25 4.51 16.38
C LYS A 120 -16.91 3.36 17.16
N LEU A 121 -16.66 2.12 16.76
CA LEU A 121 -17.20 0.92 17.44
C LEU A 121 -16.76 0.80 18.90
N LYS A 122 -15.54 1.24 19.23
CA LYS A 122 -15.08 1.26 20.64
C LYS A 122 -15.92 2.20 21.50
N THR A 123 -16.35 3.33 20.93
CA THR A 123 -17.16 4.33 21.65
C THR A 123 -18.66 4.04 21.59
N ASP A 124 -19.11 3.39 20.52
CA ASP A 124 -20.50 3.07 20.24
C ASP A 124 -20.60 1.71 19.51
N PRO A 125 -20.73 0.60 20.25
CA PRO A 125 -20.83 -0.74 19.65
C PRO A 125 -22.06 -0.95 18.77
N GLY A 126 -23.09 -0.09 18.89
CA GLY A 126 -24.31 -0.13 18.08
C GLY A 126 -24.28 0.81 16.89
N ALA A 127 -23.12 1.45 16.62
CA ALA A 127 -22.99 2.43 15.54
C ALA A 127 -23.35 1.83 14.17
N ASP A 128 -24.11 2.59 13.39
CA ASP A 128 -24.31 2.31 11.97
C ASP A 128 -23.00 2.58 11.22
N LEU A 129 -22.30 1.50 10.85
CA LEU A 129 -21.04 1.57 10.13
C LEU A 129 -21.19 2.09 8.70
N GLY A 130 -22.33 1.85 8.06
CA GLY A 130 -22.61 2.35 6.72
C GLY A 130 -22.73 3.88 6.73
N ALA A 131 -23.53 4.40 7.66
CA ALA A 131 -23.66 5.84 7.86
C ALA A 131 -22.31 6.48 8.27
N SER A 132 -21.54 5.82 9.14
CA SER A 132 -20.23 6.31 9.58
C SER A 132 -19.21 6.34 8.44
N ALA A 133 -19.20 5.32 7.57
CA ALA A 133 -18.33 5.28 6.40
C ALA A 133 -18.70 6.36 5.37
N ALA A 134 -20.00 6.56 5.13
CA ALA A 134 -20.48 7.62 4.24
C ALA A 134 -20.09 9.01 4.74
N ALA A 135 -20.24 9.27 6.04
CA ALA A 135 -19.79 10.52 6.65
C ALA A 135 -18.27 10.70 6.53
N TRP A 136 -17.50 9.65 6.79
CA TRP A 136 -16.04 9.70 6.64
C TRP A 136 -15.61 10.03 5.21
N LEU A 137 -16.23 9.41 4.21
CA LEU A 137 -15.93 9.69 2.79
C LEU A 137 -16.31 11.12 2.38
N ALA A 138 -17.38 11.69 2.95
CA ALA A 138 -17.76 13.08 2.70
C ALA A 138 -16.72 14.08 3.27
N ASP A 139 -16.10 13.74 4.41
CA ASP A 139 -15.08 14.56 5.06
C ASP A 139 -13.67 14.38 4.47
N HIS A 140 -13.46 13.34 3.65
CA HIS A 140 -12.15 12.99 3.05
C HIS A 140 -12.24 12.92 1.52
N PRO A 141 -12.42 14.05 0.82
CA PRO A 141 -12.55 14.06 -0.64
C PRO A 141 -11.27 13.60 -1.36
N GLU A 142 -10.13 13.58 -0.68
CA GLU A 142 -8.87 13.07 -1.20
C GLU A 142 -8.79 11.55 -1.23
N ALA A 143 -9.63 10.85 -0.47
CA ALA A 143 -9.82 9.42 -0.59
C ALA A 143 -10.72 9.18 -1.82
N PRO A 144 -10.21 8.66 -2.94
CA PRO A 144 -11.05 8.42 -4.11
C PRO A 144 -12.19 7.50 -3.67
N GLY A 145 -13.41 8.03 -3.72
CA GLY A 145 -14.63 7.34 -3.35
C GLY A 145 -14.87 6.17 -4.29
N THR A 146 -14.20 5.06 -4.02
CA THR A 146 -14.60 3.75 -4.49
C THR A 146 -14.27 2.81 -3.36
N PRO A 147 -15.21 2.57 -2.40
CA PRO A 147 -15.25 1.24 -1.82
C PRO A 147 -15.22 0.29 -3.02
N LEU A 148 -14.27 -0.65 -3.06
CA LEU A 148 -14.28 -1.72 -4.06
C LEU A 148 -15.74 -2.14 -4.22
N ALA A 149 -16.30 -1.85 -5.40
CA ALA A 149 -17.69 -2.17 -5.68
C ALA A 149 -17.88 -3.65 -5.33
N LEU A 150 -18.87 -3.92 -4.48
CA LEU A 150 -19.40 -5.25 -4.22
C LEU A 150 -19.75 -5.96 -5.53
#